data_AF-F1T806-F1
#
_entry.id   AF-F1T806-F1
#
_cell.length_a   1.000
_cell.length_b   1.000
_cell.length_c   1.000
_cell.angle_alpha   90.00
_cell.angle_beta   90.00
_cell.angle_gamma   90.00
#
_symmetry.space_group_name_H-M   'P 1'
#
loop_
_entity.id
_entity.type
_entity.pdbx_description
1 polymer ?
#
loop_
_entity_poly.entity_id
_entity_poly.type
_entity_poly.pdbx_seq_one_letter_code
_entity_poly.pdbx_strand_id
1 'polypeptide(L)'
;MSFGHNIQFLRKMRNKMTQIIGWDFPVLSQEQINVFNMHGYVAALVLPDNITKTDNAMDIVYQEKQKYIVITIKNPMIAPFRLIPNAYKVLMTHMHVNGINHKEDKKFISCFEKEYAIDGISYMDVYIAVEEKES
;
A
#
# COMPACT_ATOMS: atom_id res chain seq x y z
N MET A 1 -8.39 -14.80 6.27
CA MET A 1 -7.95 -13.94 7.39
C MET A 1 -8.47 -12.54 7.15
N SER A 2 -9.24 -11.98 8.09
CA SER A 2 -9.93 -10.70 7.93
C SER A 2 -8.97 -9.51 8.06
N PHE A 3 -8.98 -8.63 7.06
CA PHE A 3 -8.29 -7.33 6.95
C PHE A 3 -8.16 -6.55 8.27
N GLY A 4 -9.16 -6.64 9.16
CA GLY A 4 -9.17 -5.91 10.42
C GLY A 4 -8.20 -6.41 11.50
N HIS A 5 -7.87 -7.71 11.57
CA HIS A 5 -7.09 -8.26 12.69
C HIS A 5 -5.59 -7.92 12.62
N ASN A 6 -4.98 -8.01 11.44
CA ASN A 6 -3.56 -7.71 11.25
C ASN A 6 -3.28 -6.21 11.45
N ILE A 7 -4.19 -5.36 10.96
CA ILE A 7 -4.12 -3.91 11.15
C ILE A 7 -4.34 -3.53 12.62
N GLN A 8 -5.26 -4.18 13.34
CA GLN A 8 -5.44 -3.94 14.78
C GLN A 8 -4.21 -4.33 15.59
N PHE A 9 -3.51 -5.40 15.22
CA PHE A 9 -2.25 -5.79 15.87
C PHE A 9 -1.15 -4.75 15.65
N LEU A 10 -0.94 -4.29 14.41
CA LEU A 10 0.00 -3.21 14.10
C LEU A 10 -0.38 -1.89 14.81
N ARG A 11 -1.68 -1.60 14.91
CA ARG A 11 -2.21 -0.44 15.66
C ARG A 11 -1.99 -0.55 17.17
N LYS A 12 -1.88 -1.75 17.75
CA LYS A 12 -1.53 -1.94 19.17
C LYS A 12 -0.05 -1.71 19.46
N MET A 13 0.84 -1.96 18.49
CA MET A 13 2.28 -1.63 18.60
C MET A 13 2.58 -0.13 18.40
N ARG A 14 1.54 0.68 18.16
CA ARG A 14 1.58 2.05 17.66
C ARG A 14 1.81 3.10 18.75
N ASN A 15 2.81 2.92 19.62
CA ASN A 15 3.12 3.95 20.61
C ASN A 15 3.86 5.16 20.03
N LYS A 16 4.50 5.05 18.84
CA LYS A 16 5.15 6.20 18.14
C LYS A 16 5.19 6.12 16.60
N MET A 17 4.67 5.06 15.98
CA MET A 17 4.79 4.85 14.52
C MET A 17 3.49 5.23 13.81
N THR A 18 3.56 6.10 12.80
CA THR A 18 2.38 6.83 12.30
C THR A 18 1.80 6.29 10.99
N GLN A 19 2.51 5.40 10.29
CA GLN A 19 2.19 5.06 8.90
C GLN A 19 2.15 3.54 8.69
N ILE A 20 0.96 3.05 8.37
CA ILE A 20 0.74 1.67 7.93
C ILE A 20 0.56 1.71 6.42
N ILE A 21 1.30 0.85 5.74
CA ILE A 21 1.13 0.61 4.31
C ILE A 21 0.60 -0.80 4.09
N GLY A 22 -0.10 -1.03 2.99
CA GLY A 22 -0.42 -2.37 2.53
C GLY A 22 -0.53 -2.46 1.03
N TRP A 23 -0.50 -3.68 0.53
CA TRP A 23 -0.54 -4.00 -0.89
C TRP A 23 -0.98 -5.45 -1.11
N ASP A 24 -1.34 -5.78 -2.35
CA ASP A 24 -1.74 -7.14 -2.73
C ASP A 24 -0.58 -8.13 -2.57
N PHE A 25 -0.85 -9.25 -1.89
CA PHE A 25 0.12 -10.32 -1.67
C PHE A 25 0.07 -11.32 -2.84
N PRO A 26 1.16 -11.47 -3.61
CA PRO A 26 1.13 -12.23 -4.87
C PRO A 26 1.31 -13.75 -4.71
N VAL A 27 1.08 -14.33 -3.52
CA VAL A 27 1.38 -15.75 -3.21
C VAL A 27 0.12 -16.64 -3.15
N LEU A 28 -1.04 -16.13 -3.55
CA LEU A 28 -2.23 -16.98 -3.66
C LEU A 28 -2.15 -17.89 -4.89
N SER A 29 -2.61 -19.13 -4.75
CA SER A 29 -2.75 -20.03 -5.90
C SER A 29 -3.83 -19.54 -6.86
N GLN A 30 -3.74 -19.92 -8.14
CA GLN A 30 -4.72 -19.55 -9.15
C GLN A 30 -6.15 -19.99 -8.78
N GLU A 31 -6.28 -21.11 -8.07
CA GLU A 31 -7.56 -21.63 -7.54
C GLU A 31 -8.12 -20.73 -6.42
N GLN A 32 -7.27 -20.28 -5.50
CA GLN A 32 -7.67 -19.35 -4.42
C GLN A 32 -8.17 -18.02 -4.99
N ILE A 33 -7.52 -17.52 -6.04
CA ILE A 33 -7.92 -16.28 -6.71
C ILE A 33 -9.22 -16.49 -7.50
N ASN A 34 -9.31 -17.53 -8.33
CA ASN A 34 -10.39 -17.63 -9.31
C ASN A 34 -11.66 -18.33 -8.78
N VAL A 35 -11.53 -19.30 -7.88
CA VAL A 35 -12.68 -20.08 -7.35
C VAL A 35 -13.17 -19.48 -6.04
N PHE A 36 -12.24 -19.12 -5.16
CA PHE A 36 -12.56 -18.60 -3.83
C PHE A 36 -12.56 -17.07 -3.76
N ASN A 37 -12.25 -16.39 -4.87
CA ASN A 37 -12.20 -14.92 -4.98
C ASN A 37 -11.37 -14.27 -3.86
N MET A 38 -10.27 -14.94 -3.47
CA MET A 38 -9.37 -14.47 -2.43
C MET A 38 -8.37 -13.47 -2.98
N HIS A 39 -8.16 -12.39 -2.23
CA HIS A 39 -7.10 -11.43 -2.45
C HIS A 39 -6.17 -11.48 -1.25
N GLY A 40 -4.92 -11.87 -1.47
CA GLY A 40 -3.91 -11.88 -0.43
C GLY A 40 -3.54 -10.44 -0.14
N TYR A 41 -3.28 -10.09 1.11
CA TYR A 41 -2.94 -8.72 1.49
C TYR A 41 -1.81 -8.72 2.50
N VAL A 42 -0.77 -7.92 2.23
CA VAL A 42 0.30 -7.64 3.18
C VAL A 42 0.09 -6.27 3.77
N ALA A 43 0.35 -6.13 5.06
CA ALA A 43 0.48 -4.83 5.69
C ALA A 43 1.85 -4.75 6.34
N ALA A 44 2.49 -3.59 6.23
CA ALA A 44 3.75 -3.28 6.87
C ALA A 44 3.67 -1.95 7.62
N LEU A 45 4.54 -1.82 8.62
CA LEU A 45 4.73 -0.59 9.37
C LEU A 45 5.96 0.11 8.82
N VAL A 46 5.83 1.38 8.45
CA VAL A 46 6.99 2.18 8.05
C VAL A 46 7.81 2.47 9.31
N LEU A 47 9.03 1.96 9.35
CA LEU A 47 9.95 2.10 10.47
C LEU A 47 10.80 3.37 10.31
N PRO A 48 11.13 4.08 11.40
CA PRO A 48 12.18 5.07 11.41
C PRO A 48 13.56 4.47 11.10
N ASP A 49 14.47 5.24 10.49
CA ASP A 49 15.80 4.79 10.03
C ASP A 49 16.69 4.19 11.14
N ASN A 50 16.43 4.51 12.41
CA ASN A 50 17.20 4.02 13.54
C ASN A 50 16.76 2.63 14.05
N ILE A 51 15.70 2.04 13.50
CA ILE A 51 15.24 0.69 13.85
C ILE A 51 15.82 -0.31 12.84
N THR A 52 16.77 -1.12 13.29
CA THR A 52 17.43 -2.14 12.45
C THR A 52 17.13 -3.57 12.88
N LYS A 53 16.40 -3.75 13.99
CA LYS A 53 15.99 -5.05 14.53
C LYS A 53 14.59 -4.95 15.12
N THR A 54 13.80 -5.97 14.84
CA THR A 54 12.52 -6.26 15.49
C THR A 54 12.67 -7.57 16.24
N ASP A 55 11.83 -7.82 17.24
CA ASP A 55 11.78 -9.12 17.90
C ASP A 55 11.51 -10.23 16.85
N ASN A 56 11.92 -11.47 17.16
CA ASN A 56 12.08 -12.64 16.25
C ASN A 56 10.85 -13.07 15.39
N ALA A 57 9.76 -12.30 15.35
CA ALA A 57 8.54 -12.61 14.63
C ALA A 57 8.21 -11.66 13.45
N MET A 58 9.08 -10.70 13.12
CA MET A 58 8.84 -9.76 12.02
C MET A 58 10.05 -9.61 11.10
N ASP A 59 9.80 -9.65 9.80
CA ASP A 59 10.79 -9.35 8.77
C ASP A 59 10.89 -7.83 8.56
N ILE A 60 12.11 -7.31 8.54
CA ILE A 60 12.40 -5.95 8.11
C ILE A 60 12.75 -6.00 6.62
N VAL A 61 12.01 -5.24 5.82
CA VAL A 61 12.28 -5.08 4.38
C VAL A 61 12.77 -3.67 4.13
N TYR A 62 13.86 -3.55 3.36
CA TYR A 62 14.37 -2.28 2.90
C TYR A 62 13.85 -1.99 1.49
N GLN A 63 13.49 -0.73 1.24
CA GLN A 63 12.97 -0.25 -0.04
C GLN A 63 13.85 0.89 -0.55
N GLU A 64 14.32 0.78 -1.80
CA GLU A 64 15.08 1.86 -2.45
C GLU A 64 14.19 3.09 -2.73
N LYS A 65 14.80 4.27 -2.85
CA LYS A 65 14.08 5.50 -3.23
C LYS A 65 13.48 5.34 -4.63
N GLN A 66 12.22 5.71 -4.76
CA GLN A 66 11.47 5.56 -6.01
C GLN A 66 10.44 6.70 -6.15
N LYS A 67 10.19 7.14 -7.38
CA LYS A 67 9.13 8.12 -7.70
C LYS A 67 7.78 7.43 -7.83
N TYR A 68 6.76 8.08 -7.30
CA TYR A 68 5.39 7.59 -7.32
C TYR A 68 4.45 8.69 -7.80
N ILE A 69 3.42 8.29 -8.54
CA ILE A 69 2.21 9.09 -8.68
C ILE A 69 1.26 8.72 -7.55
N VAL A 70 0.55 9.72 -7.00
CA VAL A 70 -0.24 9.55 -5.78
C VAL A 70 -1.61 10.22 -5.94
N ILE A 71 -2.64 9.57 -5.40
CA ILE A 71 -3.96 10.18 -5.18
C ILE A 71 -4.40 9.94 -3.74
N THR A 72 -5.00 10.95 -3.12
CA THR A 72 -5.53 10.86 -1.76
C THR A 72 -7.05 10.63 -1.79
N ILE A 73 -7.50 9.63 -1.05
CA ILE A 73 -8.91 9.31 -0.81
C ILE A 73 -9.26 9.75 0.61
N LYS A 74 -10.25 10.62 0.75
CA LYS A 74 -10.86 10.96 2.04
C LYS A 74 -11.93 9.92 2.41
N ASN A 75 -11.89 9.44 3.64
CA ASN A 75 -12.80 8.41 4.18
C ASN A 75 -12.92 7.16 3.26
N PRO A 76 -11.80 6.49 2.94
CA PRO A 76 -11.77 5.36 2.00
C PRO A 76 -12.68 4.20 2.42
N MET A 77 -12.89 4.04 3.73
CA MET A 77 -13.67 2.94 4.30
C MET A 77 -15.19 3.12 4.20
N ILE A 78 -15.69 4.27 3.72
CA ILE A 78 -17.14 4.45 3.45
C ILE A 78 -17.61 3.52 2.32
N ALA A 79 -16.77 3.31 1.30
CA ALA A 79 -17.06 2.43 0.18
C ALA A 79 -15.75 1.87 -0.42
N PRO A 80 -15.01 1.02 0.32
CA PRO A 80 -13.64 0.65 -0.04
C PRO A 80 -13.55 -0.05 -1.40
N PHE A 81 -14.46 -0.97 -1.70
CA PHE A 81 -14.54 -1.70 -2.98
C PHE A 81 -14.91 -0.82 -4.18
N ARG A 82 -15.28 0.44 -3.96
CA ARG A 82 -15.56 1.41 -5.02
C ARG A 82 -14.49 2.49 -5.08
N LEU A 83 -14.15 3.09 -3.94
CA LEU A 83 -13.25 4.24 -3.86
C LEU A 83 -11.81 3.84 -4.18
N ILE A 84 -11.32 2.74 -3.61
CA ILE A 84 -9.93 2.32 -3.79
C ILE A 84 -9.68 1.86 -5.24
N PRO A 85 -10.50 0.96 -5.85
CA PRO A 85 -10.29 0.60 -7.25
C PRO A 85 -10.47 1.77 -8.21
N ASN A 86 -11.37 2.72 -7.93
CA ASN A 86 -11.54 3.89 -8.77
C ASN A 86 -10.35 4.85 -8.67
N ALA A 87 -9.72 4.99 -7.51
CA ALA A 87 -8.50 5.78 -7.36
C ALA A 87 -7.36 5.24 -8.24
N TYR A 88 -7.16 3.91 -8.25
CA TYR A 88 -6.24 3.25 -9.17
C TYR A 88 -6.58 3.51 -10.64
N LYS A 89 -7.85 3.38 -11.04
CA LYS A 89 -8.29 3.66 -12.42
C LYS A 89 -8.01 5.10 -12.84
N VAL A 90 -8.25 6.06 -11.95
CA VAL A 90 -7.99 7.48 -12.21
C VAL A 90 -6.49 7.72 -12.41
N LEU A 91 -5.64 7.17 -11.53
CA LEU A 91 -4.19 7.27 -11.68
C LEU A 91 -3.70 6.63 -12.99
N MET A 92 -4.12 5.40 -13.29
CA MET A 92 -3.74 4.71 -14.54
C MET A 92 -4.19 5.48 -15.79
N THR A 93 -5.39 6.06 -15.76
CA THR A 93 -5.88 6.90 -16.87
C THR A 93 -5.03 8.15 -17.03
N HIS A 94 -4.72 8.83 -15.92
CA HIS A 94 -3.84 10.01 -15.94
C HIS A 94 -2.44 9.67 -16.45
N MET A 95 -1.88 8.55 -16.01
CA MET A 95 -0.58 8.04 -16.48
C MET A 95 -0.59 7.82 -17.99
N HIS A 96 -1.62 7.13 -18.50
CA HIS A 96 -1.77 6.87 -19.92
C HIS A 96 -1.85 8.16 -20.76
N VAL A 97 -2.69 9.11 -20.35
CA VAL A 97 -2.87 10.38 -21.08
C VAL A 97 -1.60 11.25 -21.08
N ASN A 98 -0.77 11.16 -20.04
CA ASN A 98 0.43 12.00 -19.88
C ASN A 98 1.75 11.29 -20.22
N GLY A 99 1.69 10.08 -20.79
CA GLY A 99 2.87 9.27 -21.12
C GLY A 99 3.76 9.03 -19.90
N ILE A 100 3.15 8.69 -18.76
CA ILE A 100 3.85 8.29 -17.54
C ILE A 100 3.85 6.78 -17.48
N ASN A 101 5.02 6.17 -17.51
CA ASN A 101 5.16 4.73 -17.51
C ASN A 101 5.18 4.17 -16.08
N HIS A 102 4.52 3.03 -15.89
CA HIS A 102 4.61 2.25 -14.66
C HIS A 102 5.99 1.60 -14.53
N LYS A 103 6.53 1.53 -13.31
CA LYS A 103 7.81 0.87 -13.04
C LYS A 103 7.64 -0.28 -12.05
N GLU A 104 8.07 -1.47 -12.44
CA GLU A 104 8.09 -2.66 -11.58
C GLU A 104 9.54 -3.08 -11.31
N ASP A 105 9.88 -3.30 -10.03
CA ASP A 105 11.17 -3.82 -9.60
C ASP A 105 10.99 -4.53 -8.25
N LYS A 106 11.89 -5.46 -7.90
CA LYS A 106 11.89 -6.14 -6.59
C LYS A 106 12.47 -5.26 -5.47
N LYS A 107 13.16 -4.18 -5.82
CA LYS A 107 13.82 -3.24 -4.88
C LYS A 107 12.86 -2.29 -4.17
N PHE A 108 11.61 -2.20 -4.64
CA PHE A 108 10.59 -1.33 -4.05
C PHE A 108 9.18 -1.89 -4.32
N ILE A 109 8.19 -1.42 -3.55
CA ILE A 109 6.80 -1.81 -3.76
C ILE A 109 6.22 -0.98 -4.90
N SER A 110 5.72 -1.64 -5.96
CA SER A 110 5.23 -0.96 -7.16
C SER A 110 3.89 -0.25 -6.94
N CYS A 111 2.96 -0.89 -6.26
CA CYS A 111 1.66 -0.32 -5.88
C CYS A 111 1.38 -0.58 -4.40
N PHE A 112 0.98 0.44 -3.65
CA PHE A 112 0.60 0.28 -2.25
C PHE A 112 -0.36 1.37 -1.79
N GLU A 113 -1.14 1.06 -0.76
CA GLU A 113 -1.96 2.01 -0.03
C GLU A 113 -1.30 2.42 1.27
N LYS A 114 -1.40 3.70 1.64
CA LYS A 114 -0.95 4.23 2.93
C LYS A 114 -2.13 4.79 3.69
N GLU A 115 -2.45 4.22 4.85
CA GLU A 115 -3.54 4.67 5.71
C GLU A 115 -3.02 5.61 6.81
N TYR A 116 -3.72 6.74 7.01
CA TYR A 116 -3.45 7.68 8.10
C TYR A 116 -4.73 8.39 8.53
N ALA A 117 -4.66 9.12 9.65
CA ALA A 117 -5.76 9.91 10.15
C ALA A 117 -5.29 11.31 10.54
N ILE A 118 -6.08 12.32 10.19
CA ILE A 118 -5.88 13.73 10.56
C ILE A 118 -7.17 14.19 11.23
N ASP A 119 -7.08 14.70 12.46
CA ASP A 119 -8.23 15.18 13.24
C ASP A 119 -9.40 14.19 13.32
N GLY A 120 -9.09 12.89 13.44
CA GLY A 120 -10.08 11.81 13.48
C GLY A 120 -10.69 11.42 12.13
N ILE A 121 -10.32 12.11 11.05
CA ILE A 121 -10.74 11.79 9.68
C ILE A 121 -9.74 10.82 9.05
N SER A 122 -10.23 9.72 8.49
CA SER A 122 -9.41 8.72 7.82
C SER A 122 -9.08 9.14 6.39
N TYR A 123 -7.82 8.97 6.00
CA TYR A 123 -7.31 9.19 4.66
C TYR A 123 -6.52 7.98 4.20
N MET A 124 -6.50 7.78 2.88
CA MET A 124 -5.66 6.79 2.23
C MET A 124 -5.01 7.40 1.00
N ASP A 125 -3.69 7.34 0.95
CA ASP A 125 -2.95 7.65 -0.26
C ASP A 125 -2.73 6.36 -1.04
N VAL A 126 -3.03 6.38 -2.34
CA VAL A 126 -2.76 5.27 -3.26
C VAL A 126 -1.55 5.64 -4.11
N TYR A 127 -0.52 4.81 -4.06
CA TYR A 127 0.77 5.02 -4.73
C TYR A 127 0.92 4.05 -5.91
N ILE A 128 1.39 4.54 -7.05
CA ILE A 128 1.85 3.74 -8.20
C ILE A 128 3.26 4.20 -8.60
N ALA A 129 4.22 3.28 -8.65
CA ALA A 129 5.60 3.56 -9.00
C ALA A 129 5.71 3.94 -10.47
N VAL A 130 6.47 4.99 -10.77
CA VAL A 130 6.62 5.52 -12.14
C VAL A 130 8.07 5.61 -12.57
N GLU A 131 8.31 5.48 -13.86
CA GLU A 131 9.64 5.74 -14.42
C GLU A 131 10.05 7.20 -14.17
N GLU A 132 11.34 7.42 -13.94
CA GLU A 132 11.85 8.78 -13.97
C GLU A 132 11.83 9.26 -15.43
N LYS A 133 11.11 10.35 -15.73
CA LYS A 133 11.34 11.03 -17.00
C LYS A 133 12.75 11.61 -16.97
N GLU A 134 13.65 11.09 -17.79
CA GLU A 134 14.87 11.83 -18.15
C GLU A 134 14.41 13.18 -18.71
N SER A 135 14.78 14.25 -18.01
CA SER A 135 14.47 15.64 -18.39
C SER A 135 15.65 16.25 -19.13
#